data_AF-A0A2H0FN86-F1
#
_entry.id   AF-A0A2H0FN86-F1
#
_cell.length_a   1.000
_cell.length_b   1.000
_cell.length_c   1.000
_cell.angle_alpha   90.00
_cell.angle_beta   90.00
_cell.angle_gamma   90.00
#
_symmetry.space_group_name_H-M   'P 1'
#
loop_
_entity.id
_entity.type
_entity.pdbx_description
1 polymer ?
#
loop_
_entity_poly.entity_id
_entity_poly.type
_entity_poly.pdbx_seq_one_letter_code
_entity_poly.pdbx_strand_id
1 'polypeptide(L)'
;MMINKHFGQSYEYLIEADFKNSFFYIHSKHIKTNAVSTITNLNFILSEFENCYNQNDEVGETTWFIKDFNNLKKLWEETNEAFENTNFVLYLERQLEIDRASGGWNSEFNF
;
A
#
# COMPACT_ATOMS: atom_id res chain seq x y z
N MET A 1 -8.49 0.02 -14.09
CA MET A 1 -7.33 0.25 -13.20
C MET A 1 -7.24 1.73 -12.92
N MET A 2 -7.35 2.10 -11.65
CA MET A 2 -7.07 3.45 -11.16
C MET A 2 -5.69 3.43 -10.48
N ILE A 3 -4.93 4.49 -10.67
CA ILE A 3 -3.55 4.60 -10.19
C ILE A 3 -3.33 6.02 -9.68
N ASN A 4 -2.78 6.16 -8.48
CA ASN A 4 -2.38 7.42 -7.89
C ASN A 4 -0.97 7.32 -7.35
N LYS A 5 -0.17 8.35 -7.64
CA LYS A 5 1.22 8.43 -7.22
C LYS A 5 1.36 9.45 -6.10
N HIS A 6 2.01 9.05 -5.02
CA HIS A 6 2.30 9.88 -3.86
C HIS A 6 3.81 9.97 -3.63
N PHE A 7 4.26 11.06 -3.02
CA PHE A 7 5.68 11.31 -2.77
C PHE A 7 5.90 11.61 -1.29
N GLY A 8 6.69 10.75 -0.66
CA GLY A 8 7.25 10.99 0.67
C GLY A 8 8.61 11.68 0.60
N GLN A 9 9.33 11.66 1.72
CA GLN A 9 10.69 12.22 1.79
C GLN A 9 11.73 11.25 1.24
N SER A 10 11.56 9.96 1.52
CA SER A 10 12.50 8.89 1.18
C SER A 10 11.91 7.88 0.19
N TYR A 11 10.59 7.89 0.00
CA TYR A 11 9.88 6.95 -0.86
C TYR A 11 8.94 7.62 -1.86
N GLU A 12 8.81 6.99 -3.03
CA GLU A 12 7.68 7.17 -3.94
C GLU A 12 6.68 6.05 -3.69
N TYR A 13 5.39 6.35 -3.84
CA TYR A 13 4.33 5.37 -3.65
C TYR A 13 3.40 5.32 -4.85
N LEU A 14 2.93 4.12 -5.16
CA LEU A 14 1.96 3.87 -6.20
C LEU A 14 0.80 3.08 -5.60
N ILE A 15 -0.37 3.71 -5.53
CA ILE A 15 -1.60 3.06 -5.07
C ILE A 15 -2.37 2.65 -6.31
N GLU A 16 -2.76 1.38 -6.40
CA GLU A 16 -3.50 0.83 -7.53
C GLU A 16 -4.79 0.13 -7.09
N ALA A 17 -5.87 0.38 -7.82
CA ALA A 17 -7.12 -0.37 -7.68
C ALA A 17 -7.62 -0.87 -9.03
N ASP A 18 -7.82 -2.18 -9.12
CA ASP A 18 -8.53 -2.83 -10.22
C ASP A 18 -9.94 -3.21 -9.78
N PHE A 19 -10.87 -2.27 -9.93
CA PHE A 19 -12.29 -2.47 -9.64
C PHE A 19 -12.96 -3.58 -10.46
N LYS A 20 -12.41 -3.94 -11.63
CA LYS A 20 -12.97 -5.02 -12.46
C LYS A 20 -12.59 -6.38 -11.90
N ASN A 21 -11.35 -6.51 -11.46
CA ASN A 21 -10.81 -7.77 -10.94
C ASN A 21 -10.73 -7.81 -9.41
N SER A 22 -11.26 -6.80 -8.72
CA SER A 22 -11.32 -6.71 -7.26
C SER A 22 -9.95 -6.71 -6.57
N PHE A 23 -8.92 -6.15 -7.22
CA PHE A 23 -7.57 -6.10 -6.67
C PHE A 23 -7.19 -4.70 -6.18
N PHE A 24 -6.35 -4.67 -5.15
CA PHE A 24 -5.75 -3.47 -4.60
C PHE A 24 -4.27 -3.70 -4.26
N TYR A 25 -3.45 -2.69 -4.54
CA TYR A 25 -2.01 -2.73 -4.34
C TYR A 25 -1.50 -1.38 -3.83
N ILE A 26 -0.47 -1.44 -3.00
CA ILE A 26 0.34 -0.28 -2.64
C ILE A 26 1.79 -0.66 -2.89
N HIS A 27 2.45 -0.02 -3.85
CA HIS A 27 3.87 -0.18 -4.10
C HIS A 27 4.63 1.00 -3.49
N SER A 28 5.85 0.73 -3.07
CA SER A 28 6.80 1.72 -2.57
C SER A 28 8.13 1.57 -3.28
N LYS A 29 8.77 2.69 -3.58
CA LYS A 29 10.11 2.75 -4.16
C LYS A 29 10.95 3.69 -3.34
N HIS A 30 12.01 3.16 -2.73
CA HIS A 30 12.97 3.98 -2.01
C HIS A 30 13.78 4.83 -3.00
N ILE A 31 13.72 6.15 -2.85
CA ILE A 31 14.27 7.13 -3.83
C ILE A 31 15.78 6.95 -4.00
N LYS A 32 16.51 6.74 -2.90
CA LYS A 32 17.98 6.70 -2.95
C LYS A 32 18.52 5.40 -3.53
N THR A 33 17.89 4.26 -3.26
CA THR A 33 18.38 2.95 -3.69
C THR A 33 17.64 2.39 -4.90
N ASN A 34 16.54 3.02 -5.32
CA ASN A 34 15.58 2.49 -6.30
C ASN A 34 15.01 1.11 -5.92
N ALA A 35 15.11 0.71 -4.66
CA ALA A 35 14.56 -0.57 -4.21
C ALA A 35 13.04 -0.48 -4.17
N VAL A 36 12.37 -1.47 -4.75
CA VAL A 36 10.91 -1.54 -4.82
C VAL A 36 10.39 -2.62 -3.88
N SER A 37 9.31 -2.31 -3.17
CA SER A 37 8.56 -3.27 -2.37
C SER A 37 7.08 -3.03 -2.51
N THR A 38 6.30 -4.10 -2.38
CA THR A 38 4.85 -4.01 -2.27
C THR A 38 4.52 -3.99 -0.78
N ILE A 39 3.78 -2.99 -0.36
CA ILE A 39 3.39 -2.80 1.03
C ILE A 39 2.20 -3.69 1.35
N THR A 40 2.46 -4.76 2.10
CA THR A 40 1.53 -5.89 2.16
C THR A 40 1.27 -6.38 3.55
N ASN A 41 2.32 -6.36 4.38
CA ASN A 41 2.23 -6.73 5.78
C ASN A 41 2.73 -5.58 6.66
N LEU A 42 2.01 -4.47 6.59
CA LEU A 42 1.97 -3.54 7.69
C LEU A 42 0.66 -3.81 8.41
N ASN A 43 0.68 -4.69 9.42
CA ASN A 43 -0.43 -4.86 10.37
C ASN A 43 -1.04 -3.51 10.81
N PHE A 44 -0.21 -2.46 10.82
CA PHE A 44 -0.62 -1.07 10.96
C PHE A 44 -1.55 -0.54 9.83
N ILE A 45 -1.16 -0.65 8.55
CA ILE A 45 -2.03 -0.22 7.43
C ILE A 45 -3.35 -1.01 7.46
N LEU A 46 -3.27 -2.31 7.75
CA LEU A 46 -4.45 -3.15 7.92
C LEU A 46 -5.31 -2.74 9.14
N SER A 47 -4.71 -2.29 10.24
CA SER A 47 -5.46 -1.77 11.39
C SER A 47 -6.07 -0.39 11.14
N GLU A 48 -5.39 0.48 10.40
CA GLU A 48 -5.92 1.80 10.03
C GLU A 48 -7.11 1.68 9.07
N PHE A 49 -7.12 0.65 8.21
CA PHE A 49 -8.19 0.40 7.23
C PHE A 49 -9.06 -0.83 7.57
N GLU A 50 -9.14 -1.23 8.83
CA GLU A 50 -9.86 -2.45 9.27
C GLU A 50 -11.34 -2.46 8.83
N ASN A 51 -11.94 -1.28 8.69
CA ASN A 51 -13.34 -1.13 8.25
C ASN A 51 -13.52 -1.16 6.72
N CYS A 52 -12.48 -1.45 5.96
CA CYS A 52 -12.46 -1.43 4.49
C CYS A 52 -12.29 -2.82 3.87
N TYR A 53 -12.14 -3.86 4.70
CA TYR A 53 -12.14 -5.25 4.29
C TYR A 53 -12.98 -6.08 5.27
N ASN A 54 -13.36 -7.28 4.87
CA ASN A 54 -14.13 -8.21 5.69
C ASN A 54 -13.57 -9.63 5.59
N GLN A 55 -14.12 -10.54 6.40
CA GLN A 55 -13.70 -11.95 6.48
C GLN A 55 -13.76 -12.74 5.16
N ASN A 56 -14.43 -12.24 4.13
CA ASN A 56 -14.50 -12.88 2.83
C ASN A 56 -13.40 -12.40 1.87
N ASP A 57 -12.69 -11.31 2.20
CA ASP A 57 -11.61 -10.77 1.38
C ASP A 57 -10.34 -11.60 1.55
N GLU A 58 -9.48 -11.61 0.53
CA GLU A 58 -8.25 -12.40 0.51
C GLU A 58 -7.05 -11.47 0.43
N VAL A 59 -6.35 -11.28 1.55
CA VAL A 59 -5.13 -10.46 1.62
C VAL A 59 -3.92 -11.39 1.56
N GLY A 60 -3.27 -11.43 0.40
CA GLY A 60 -2.04 -12.18 0.17
C GLY A 60 -0.78 -11.38 0.50
N GLU A 61 0.39 -12.00 0.30
CA GLU A 61 1.70 -11.38 0.57
C GLU A 61 2.02 -10.15 -0.28
N THR A 62 1.34 -9.96 -1.43
CA THR A 62 1.58 -8.85 -2.38
C THR A 62 0.32 -8.15 -2.85
N THR A 63 -0.86 -8.71 -2.55
CA THR A 63 -2.10 -8.35 -3.23
C THR A 63 -3.28 -8.42 -2.28
N TRP A 64 -4.14 -7.41 -2.34
CA TRP A 64 -5.40 -7.42 -1.61
C TRP A 64 -6.53 -7.70 -2.59
N PHE A 65 -7.27 -8.79 -2.38
CA PHE A 65 -8.44 -9.13 -3.16
C PHE A 65 -9.70 -8.80 -2.36
N ILE A 66 -10.31 -7.65 -2.69
CA ILE A 66 -11.45 -7.08 -1.98
C ILE A 66 -12.72 -7.33 -2.80
N LYS A 67 -13.49 -8.36 -2.42
CA LYS A 67 -14.61 -8.89 -3.22
C LYS A 67 -15.77 -7.91 -3.34
N ASP A 68 -15.99 -7.11 -2.30
CA ASP A 68 -17.04 -6.09 -2.32
C ASP A 68 -16.55 -4.80 -2.98
N PHE A 69 -17.26 -4.37 -4.02
CA PHE A 69 -16.90 -3.18 -4.79
C PHE A 69 -16.90 -1.90 -3.95
N ASN A 70 -17.85 -1.75 -3.03
CA ASN A 70 -17.94 -0.55 -2.19
C ASN A 70 -16.79 -0.50 -1.19
N ASN A 71 -16.43 -1.64 -0.62
CA ASN A 71 -15.25 -1.78 0.24
C ASN A 71 -13.96 -1.44 -0.51
N LEU A 72 -13.78 -1.96 -1.73
CA LEU A 72 -12.62 -1.62 -2.56
C LEU A 72 -12.56 -0.12 -2.87
N LYS A 73 -13.72 0.48 -3.17
CA LYS A 73 -13.81 1.92 -3.41
C LYS A 73 -13.45 2.73 -2.17
N LYS A 74 -13.98 2.34 -1.01
CA LYS A 74 -13.70 2.97 0.27
C LYS A 74 -12.21 2.84 0.63
N LEU A 75 -11.62 1.65 0.48
CA LEU A 75 -10.20 1.41 0.67
C LEU A 75 -9.35 2.32 -0.23
N TRP A 76 -9.70 2.42 -1.50
CA TRP A 76 -9.04 3.31 -2.44
C TRP A 76 -9.10 4.77 -1.97
N GLU A 77 -10.27 5.27 -1.61
CA GLU A 77 -10.47 6.66 -1.17
C GLU A 77 -9.72 6.95 0.13
N GLU A 78 -9.90 6.13 1.17
CA GLU A 78 -9.26 6.31 2.48
C GLU A 78 -7.74 6.17 2.42
N THR A 79 -7.22 5.24 1.61
CA THR A 79 -5.76 5.13 1.43
C THR A 79 -5.22 6.39 0.77
N ASN A 80 -5.85 6.87 -0.29
CA ASN A 80 -5.38 8.10 -0.94
C ASN A 80 -5.44 9.30 0.01
N GLU A 81 -6.50 9.45 0.81
CA GLU A 81 -6.61 10.51 1.82
C GLU A 81 -5.51 10.40 2.89
N ALA A 82 -5.21 9.18 3.37
CA ALA A 82 -4.15 8.96 4.33
C ALA A 82 -2.77 9.37 3.79
N PHE A 83 -2.49 9.14 2.51
CA PHE A 83 -1.22 9.52 1.89
C PHE A 83 -1.08 11.03 1.64
N GLU A 84 -2.16 11.81 1.69
CA GLU A 84 -2.09 13.28 1.75
C GLU A 84 -1.65 13.79 3.14
N ASN A 85 -1.76 12.96 4.17
CA ASN A 85 -1.35 13.31 5.53
C ASN A 85 0.15 13.07 5.72
N THR A 86 0.91 14.17 5.84
CA THR A 86 2.36 14.11 6.04
C THR A 86 2.79 13.28 7.26
N ASN A 87 2.03 13.30 8.37
CA ASN A 87 2.39 12.53 9.56
C ASN A 87 2.23 11.02 9.33
N PHE A 88 1.19 10.63 8.60
CA PHE A 88 0.98 9.25 8.19
C PHE A 88 2.13 8.77 7.29
N VAL A 89 2.48 9.55 6.27
CA VAL A 89 3.58 9.22 5.35
C VAL A 89 4.91 9.12 6.10
N LEU A 90 5.24 10.07 6.98
CA LEU A 90 6.46 10.02 7.78
C LEU A 90 6.53 8.79 8.70
N TYR A 91 5.39 8.41 9.28
CA TYR A 91 5.32 7.21 10.10
C TYR A 91 5.51 5.94 9.26
N LEU A 92 4.86 5.88 8.10
CA LEU A 92 5.01 4.80 7.14
C LEU A 92 6.46 4.62 6.69
N GLU A 93 7.14 5.71 6.30
CA GLU A 93 8.55 5.67 5.90
C GLU A 93 9.46 5.10 7.00
N ARG A 94 9.21 5.44 8.27
CA ARG A 94 9.97 4.88 9.39
C ARG A 94 9.79 3.37 9.50
N GLN A 95 8.58 2.86 9.29
CA GLN A 95 8.32 1.42 9.31
C GLN A 95 9.01 0.72 8.13
N LEU A 96 8.92 1.29 6.93
CA LEU A 96 9.57 0.75 5.74
C LEU A 96 11.11 0.72 5.90
N GLU A 97 11.70 1.71 6.55
CA GLU A 97 13.14 1.71 6.85
C GLU A 97 13.53 0.61 7.85
N ILE A 98 12.71 0.35 8.87
CA ILE A 98 12.91 -0.74 9.83
C ILE A 98 12.85 -2.10 9.13
N ASP A 99 11.85 -2.30 8.27
CA ASP A 99 11.69 -3.52 7.48
C ASP A 99 12.85 -3.69 6.50
N ARG A 100 13.31 -2.60 5.86
CA ARG A 100 14.44 -2.60 4.93
C ARG A 100 15.74 -2.98 5.63
N ALA A 101 15.98 -2.47 6.84
CA ALA A 101 17.13 -2.83 7.64
C ALA A 101 17.15 -4.33 8.01
N SER A 102 15.98 -4.98 8.01
CA SER A 102 15.81 -6.41 8.29
C SER A 102 16.01 -7.32 7.05
N GLY A 103 16.29 -6.73 5.87
CA GLY A 103 16.83 -7.45 4.70
C GLY A 103 15.80 -8.05 3.74
N GLY A 104 14.50 -7.86 3.95
CA GLY A 104 13.43 -8.44 3.12
C GLY A 104 12.86 -7.50 2.07
N TRP A 105 13.64 -7.02 1.11
CA TRP A 105 13.15 -6.07 0.10
C TRP A 105 13.67 -6.43 -1.30
N ASN A 106 12.89 -7.21 -2.05
CA ASN A 106 12.98 -7.29 -3.51
C ASN A 106 11.63 -7.78 -4.06
N SER A 107 10.73 -6.85 -4.38
CA SER A 107 9.55 -7.17 -5.20
C SER A 107 9.96 -7.10 -6.67
N GLU A 108 9.51 -8.03 -7.51
CA GLU A 108 9.76 -8.02 -8.97
C GLU A 108 8.99 -6.91 -9.71
N PHE A 109 8.37 -5.97 -8.98
CA PHE A 109 7.55 -4.90 -9.55
C PHE A 109 8.44 -3.83 -10.22
N ASN A 110 8.16 -3.54 -11.49
CA ASN A 110 8.81 -2.46 -12.22
C ASN A 110 8.02 -1.16 -12.04
N PHE A 111 8.63 -0.21 -11.35
CA PHE A 111 8.07 1.08 -10.96
C PHE A 111 8.27 2.17 -12.02
#